data_AF-I1C0X2-F1
#
_entry.id   AF-I1C0X2-F1
#
_cell.length_a   1.000
_cell.length_b   1.000
_cell.length_c   1.000
_cell.angle_alpha   90.00
_cell.angle_beta   90.00
_cell.angle_gamma   90.00
#
_symmetry.space_group_name_H-M   'P 1'
#
loop_
_entity.id
_entity.type
_entity.pdbx_description
1 polymer ?
#
loop_
_entity_poly.entity_id
_entity_poly.type
_entity_poly.pdbx_seq_one_letter_code
_entity_poly.pdbx_strand_id
1 'polypeptide(L)'
;MVGYRNELSTLSMILALLKNRLLALKSVTLDTSDNIPPWQKYSLMYRSGQEDIYNITIAKVEEMKRQLINCMDQDIKENRIAPFAPFLSIVNPEHQYLSLEIDNSPFISLDMVVITLDSILKKNDAFSEAISETFENMEEEADIMLMLCLINEKHNKNSKWLNFFEKVSQRDITANQDHHELRELYDSMMPEFAEAYPDVFNLEKFDFQSFIWADNLMNNYSIDNPLAIVPL
;
A
#
# COMPACT_ATOMS: atom_id res chain seq x y z
N MET A 1 -4.71 -13.57 11.32
CA MET A 1 -4.26 -12.46 10.45
C MET A 1 -5.11 -11.24 10.76
N VAL A 2 -4.53 -10.07 11.10
CA VAL A 2 -5.30 -8.84 11.38
C VAL A 2 -5.72 -8.14 10.07
N GLY A 3 -5.00 -8.44 8.98
CA GLY A 3 -5.26 -8.00 7.61
C GLY A 3 -3.96 -7.67 6.89
N TYR A 4 -3.94 -7.86 5.57
CA TYR A 4 -2.72 -7.68 4.77
C TYR A 4 -2.14 -6.26 4.92
N ARG A 5 -2.98 -5.22 4.95
CA ARG A 5 -2.58 -3.82 5.23
C ARG A 5 -1.78 -3.69 6.54
N ASN A 6 -2.33 -4.22 7.63
CA ASN A 6 -1.74 -4.10 8.96
C ASN A 6 -0.44 -4.88 9.08
N GLU A 7 -0.40 -6.07 8.49
CA GLU A 7 0.79 -6.92 8.53
C GLU A 7 1.91 -6.36 7.66
N LEU A 8 1.61 -5.88 6.45
CA LEU A 8 2.57 -5.16 5.60
C LEU A 8 3.12 -3.91 6.28
N SER A 9 2.25 -3.13 6.93
CA SER A 9 2.65 -1.91 7.65
C SER A 9 3.56 -2.25 8.82
N THR A 10 3.21 -3.26 9.61
CA THR A 10 4.00 -3.72 10.76
C THR A 10 5.37 -4.23 10.32
N LEU A 11 5.43 -5.10 9.31
CA LEU A 11 6.69 -5.64 8.79
C LEU A 11 7.56 -4.54 8.20
N SER A 12 6.97 -3.59 7.47
CA SER A 12 7.72 -2.46 6.88
C SER A 12 8.28 -1.53 7.96
N MET A 13 7.51 -1.26 9.02
CA MET A 13 7.98 -0.49 10.17
C MET A 13 9.12 -1.21 10.91
N ILE A 14 8.99 -2.51 11.16
CA ILE A 14 10.04 -3.32 11.79
C ILE A 14 11.32 -3.28 10.94
N LEU A 15 11.21 -3.44 9.61
CA LEU A 15 12.36 -3.35 8.71
C LEU A 15 13.03 -1.98 8.77
N ALA A 16 12.25 -0.90 8.74
CA ALA A 16 12.79 0.45 8.83
C ALA A 16 13.55 0.67 10.16
N LEU A 17 12.98 0.23 11.28
CA LEU A 17 13.62 0.33 12.59
C LEU A 17 14.91 -0.49 12.67
N LEU A 18 14.92 -1.73 12.17
CA LEU A 18 16.10 -2.59 12.17
C LEU A 18 17.21 -2.03 11.26
N LYS A 19 16.86 -1.58 10.05
CA LYS A 19 17.81 -0.97 9.10
C LYS A 19 18.40 0.32 9.65
N ASN A 20 17.59 1.18 10.26
CA ASN A 20 18.06 2.41 10.92
C ASN A 20 19.02 2.11 12.08
N ARG A 21 18.73 1.08 12.88
CA ARG A 21 19.63 0.65 13.97
C ARG A 21 20.94 0.08 13.45
N LEU A 22 20.89 -0.74 12.39
CA LEU A 22 22.08 -1.27 11.74
C LEU A 22 22.95 -0.15 11.14
N LEU A 23 22.34 0.83 10.49
CA LEU A 23 23.04 2.01 9.97
C LEU A 23 23.72 2.81 11.08
N ALA A 24 23.01 3.08 12.18
CA ALA A 24 23.58 3.75 13.34
C ALA A 24 24.77 2.94 13.91
N LEU A 25 24.64 1.62 14.00
CA LEU A 25 25.72 0.74 14.43
C LEU A 25 26.90 0.73 13.46
N LYS A 26 26.70 0.87 12.15
CA LYS A 26 27.79 0.94 11.16
C LYS A 26 28.46 2.31 11.08
N SER A 27 27.75 3.38 11.45
CA SER A 27 28.24 4.76 11.34
C SER A 27 29.43 5.08 12.26
N VAL A 28 29.61 4.33 13.35
CA VAL A 28 30.68 4.59 14.31
C VAL A 28 31.96 3.89 13.85
N THR A 29 32.97 4.68 13.47
CA THR A 29 34.32 4.17 13.16
C THR A 29 34.98 3.59 14.40
N LEU A 30 35.48 2.36 14.29
CA LEU A 30 36.16 1.67 15.37
C LEU A 30 37.63 1.43 15.02
N ASP A 31 38.49 1.50 16.04
CA ASP A 31 39.87 1.08 15.91
C ASP A 31 39.92 -0.45 15.83
N THR A 32 40.31 -0.95 14.66
CA THR A 32 40.48 -2.38 14.36
C THR A 32 41.95 -2.76 14.25
N SER A 33 42.87 -1.95 14.79
CA SER A 33 44.29 -2.28 14.80
C SER A 33 44.60 -3.51 15.64
N ASP A 34 45.66 -4.24 15.28
CA ASP A 34 46.05 -5.49 15.97
C ASP A 34 46.52 -5.27 17.43
N ASN A 35 46.84 -4.01 17.78
CA ASN A 35 47.41 -3.60 19.07
C ASN A 35 46.38 -3.06 20.08
N ILE A 36 45.15 -3.59 20.07
CA ILE A 36 44.12 -3.22 21.04
C ILE A 36 44.15 -4.12 22.30
N PRO A 37 43.88 -3.57 23.50
CA PRO A 37 43.73 -4.33 24.73
C PRO A 37 42.65 -5.43 24.66
N PRO A 38 42.76 -6.53 25.44
CA PRO A 38 41.81 -7.65 25.38
C PRO A 38 40.34 -7.27 25.61
N TRP A 39 40.05 -6.29 26.48
CA TRP A 39 38.67 -5.83 26.72
C TRP A 39 38.06 -5.13 25.51
N GLN A 40 38.86 -4.40 24.72
CA GLN A 40 38.41 -3.81 23.45
C GLN A 40 38.09 -4.91 22.43
N LYS A 41 38.88 -5.99 22.39
CA LYS A 41 38.59 -7.15 21.53
C LYS A 41 37.23 -7.76 21.84
N TYR A 42 36.87 -7.93 23.13
CA TYR A 42 35.55 -8.41 23.51
C TYR A 42 34.42 -7.45 23.12
N SER A 43 34.63 -6.14 23.24
CA SER A 43 33.64 -5.14 22.79
C SER A 43 33.44 -5.17 21.27
N LEU A 44 34.51 -5.38 20.49
CA LEU A 44 34.42 -5.54 19.03
C LEU A 44 33.68 -6.83 18.64
N MET A 45 33.97 -7.95 19.30
CA MET A 45 33.25 -9.21 19.08
C MET A 45 31.77 -9.09 19.40
N TYR A 46 31.42 -8.45 20.52
CA TYR A 46 30.03 -8.21 20.90
C TYR A 46 29.30 -7.38 19.84
N ARG A 47 29.95 -6.33 19.32
CA ARG A 47 29.38 -5.50 18.27
C ARG A 47 29.23 -6.23 16.93
N SER A 48 30.21 -7.05 16.54
CA SER A 48 30.08 -7.92 15.36
C SER A 48 28.88 -8.86 15.50
N GLY A 49 28.70 -9.46 16.68
CA GLY A 49 27.54 -10.31 16.94
C GLY A 49 26.21 -9.56 16.86
N GLN A 50 26.16 -8.29 17.30
CA GLN A 50 24.96 -7.45 17.12
C GLN A 50 24.67 -7.20 15.64
N GLU A 51 25.68 -6.90 14.83
CA GLU A 51 25.53 -6.75 13.38
C GLU A 51 24.98 -8.02 12.73
N ASP A 52 25.53 -9.18 13.07
CA ASP A 52 25.06 -10.48 12.55
C ASP A 52 23.59 -10.72 12.90
N ILE A 53 23.20 -10.46 14.16
CA ILE A 53 21.80 -10.58 14.60
C ILE A 53 20.89 -9.65 13.80
N TYR A 54 21.28 -8.39 13.58
CA TYR A 54 20.49 -7.46 12.78
C TYR A 54 20.35 -7.93 11.33
N ASN A 55 21.44 -8.34 10.69
CA ASN A 55 21.41 -8.83 9.31
C ASN A 55 20.51 -10.06 9.16
N ILE A 56 20.65 -11.06 10.05
CA ILE A 56 19.82 -12.27 10.03
C ILE A 56 18.35 -11.93 10.27
N THR A 57 18.06 -11.04 11.23
CA THR A 57 16.69 -10.64 11.56
C THR A 57 16.05 -9.87 10.41
N ILE A 58 16.77 -8.94 9.79
CA ILE A 58 16.31 -8.21 8.61
C ILE A 58 15.96 -9.18 7.49
N ALA A 59 16.86 -10.13 7.17
CA ALA A 59 16.62 -11.13 6.13
C ALA A 59 15.36 -11.97 6.41
N LYS A 60 15.16 -12.36 7.68
CA LYS A 60 13.96 -13.12 8.09
C LYS A 60 12.68 -12.30 7.96
N VAL A 61 12.69 -11.02 8.33
CA VAL A 61 11.52 -10.14 8.20
C VAL A 61 11.23 -9.81 6.73
N GLU A 62 12.26 -9.66 5.89
CA GLU A 62 12.09 -9.51 4.43
C GLU A 62 11.48 -10.77 3.80
N GLU A 63 11.88 -11.95 4.25
CA GLU A 63 11.27 -13.22 3.85
C GLU A 63 9.80 -13.30 4.28
N MET A 64 9.47 -12.94 5.52
CA MET A 64 8.08 -12.90 5.98
C MET A 64 7.23 -11.93 5.15
N LYS A 65 7.78 -10.76 4.77
CA LYS A 65 7.09 -9.80 3.90
C LYS A 65 6.84 -10.37 2.51
N ARG A 66 7.82 -11.07 1.92
CA ARG A 66 7.66 -11.75 0.64
C ARG A 66 6.57 -12.82 0.69
N GLN A 67 6.57 -13.65 1.74
CA GLN A 67 5.56 -14.69 1.93
C GLN A 67 4.15 -14.10 2.04
N LEU A 68 4.00 -13.01 2.79
CA LEU A 68 2.73 -12.29 2.90
C LEU A 68 2.21 -11.83 1.54
N ILE A 69 3.09 -11.27 0.70
CA ILE A 69 2.74 -10.82 -0.67
C ILE A 69 2.30 -12.00 -1.55
N ASN A 70 2.96 -13.16 -1.42
CA ASN A 70 2.58 -14.36 -2.17
C ASN A 70 1.21 -14.88 -1.73
N CYS A 71 0.91 -14.86 -0.44
CA CYS A 71 -0.43 -15.20 0.07
C CYS A 71 -1.50 -14.24 -0.46
N MET A 72 -1.21 -12.94 -0.51
CA MET A 72 -2.12 -11.95 -1.10
C MET A 72 -2.46 -12.27 -2.56
N ASP A 73 -1.45 -12.55 -3.38
CA ASP A 73 -1.65 -12.90 -4.79
C ASP A 73 -2.51 -14.15 -4.96
N GLN A 74 -2.26 -15.17 -4.14
CA GLN A 74 -3.05 -16.39 -4.15
C GLN A 74 -4.51 -16.12 -3.77
N ASP A 75 -4.77 -15.35 -2.72
CA ASP A 75 -6.12 -15.00 -2.29
C ASP A 75 -6.87 -14.11 -3.28
N ILE A 76 -6.14 -13.24 -4.01
CA ILE A 76 -6.69 -12.47 -5.13
C ILE A 76 -7.14 -13.43 -6.25
N LYS A 77 -6.29 -14.38 -6.65
CA LYS A 77 -6.60 -15.36 -7.71
C LYS A 77 -7.76 -16.29 -7.35
N GLU A 78 -7.84 -16.69 -6.08
CA GLU A 78 -8.88 -17.59 -5.59
C GLU A 78 -10.14 -16.84 -5.11
N ASN A 79 -10.17 -15.51 -5.24
CA ASN A 79 -11.27 -14.63 -4.79
C ASN A 79 -11.63 -14.82 -3.31
N ARG A 80 -10.62 -15.16 -2.48
CA ARG A 80 -10.75 -15.39 -1.04
C ARG A 80 -10.51 -14.17 -0.16
N ILE A 81 -10.16 -13.05 -0.78
CA ILE A 81 -10.04 -11.73 -0.16
C ILE A 81 -11.21 -11.50 0.79
N ALA A 82 -10.88 -11.35 2.08
CA ALA A 82 -11.86 -11.21 3.13
C ALA A 82 -12.56 -9.87 2.93
N PRO A 83 -13.90 -9.83 2.81
CA PRO A 83 -14.55 -8.55 2.65
C PRO A 83 -14.33 -7.68 3.91
N PHE A 84 -14.36 -8.26 5.12
CA PHE A 84 -14.25 -7.54 6.40
C PHE A 84 -12.89 -7.75 7.07
N ALA A 85 -12.64 -7.01 8.15
CA ALA A 85 -11.55 -7.24 9.10
C ALA A 85 -11.32 -8.74 9.33
N PRO A 86 -10.24 -9.32 8.76
CA PRO A 86 -10.16 -10.76 8.59
C PRO A 86 -10.17 -11.45 9.94
N PHE A 87 -9.62 -10.85 11.00
CA PHE A 87 -9.56 -11.39 12.37
C PHE A 87 -10.90 -11.59 13.10
N LEU A 88 -12.01 -11.07 12.57
CA LEU A 88 -13.34 -11.27 13.14
C LEU A 88 -14.07 -12.36 12.35
N SER A 89 -14.00 -13.60 12.81
CA SER A 89 -14.68 -14.74 12.18
C SER A 89 -16.21 -14.56 12.08
N ILE A 90 -16.81 -13.78 12.98
CA ILE A 90 -18.24 -13.47 12.98
C ILE A 90 -18.66 -12.70 11.72
N VAL A 91 -17.79 -11.82 11.21
CA VAL A 91 -18.07 -11.05 9.99
C VAL A 91 -17.57 -11.76 8.73
N ASN A 92 -16.73 -12.80 8.88
CA ASN A 92 -16.20 -13.60 7.78
C ASN A 92 -16.37 -15.12 8.04
N PRO A 93 -17.59 -15.65 8.19
CA PRO A 93 -17.81 -17.05 8.60
C PRO A 93 -17.30 -18.09 7.59
N GLU A 94 -17.24 -17.72 6.30
CA GLU A 94 -16.75 -18.58 5.21
C GLU A 94 -15.22 -18.41 4.96
N HIS A 95 -14.55 -17.51 5.66
CA HIS A 95 -13.13 -17.23 5.42
C HIS A 95 -12.26 -18.18 6.24
N GLN A 96 -11.59 -19.11 5.55
CA GLN A 96 -10.59 -19.99 6.16
C GLN A 96 -9.23 -19.29 6.15
N TYR A 97 -8.67 -19.04 7.34
CA TYR A 97 -7.29 -18.58 7.43
C TYR A 97 -6.36 -19.71 7.02
N LEU A 98 -5.72 -19.56 5.86
CA LEU A 98 -4.60 -20.42 5.52
C LEU A 98 -3.41 -20.06 6.40
N SER A 99 -2.75 -21.08 6.95
CA SER A 99 -1.39 -20.89 7.45
C SER A 99 -0.50 -20.52 6.27
N LEU A 100 0.44 -19.60 6.49
CA LEU A 100 1.54 -19.31 5.55
C LEU A 100 2.30 -20.62 5.28
N GLU A 101 1.87 -21.38 4.28
CA GLU A 101 2.61 -22.53 3.79
C GLU A 101 3.74 -22.02 2.90
N ILE A 102 4.95 -22.47 3.21
CA ILE A 102 6.17 -22.06 2.50
C ILE A 102 6.14 -22.73 1.14
N ASP A 103 5.60 -22.03 0.14
CA ASP A 103 5.69 -22.48 -1.24
C ASP A 103 6.81 -21.75 -1.99
N ASN A 104 7.54 -22.47 -2.84
CA ASN A 104 8.59 -21.95 -3.73
C ASN A 104 7.95 -21.20 -4.92
N SER A 105 7.04 -20.29 -4.61
CA SER A 105 6.32 -19.48 -5.58
C SER A 105 7.28 -18.46 -6.23
N PRO A 106 7.03 -18.10 -7.50
CA PRO A 106 7.83 -17.09 -8.20
C PRO A 106 7.82 -15.76 -7.44
N PHE A 107 8.85 -14.95 -7.62
CA PHE A 107 8.92 -13.63 -7.01
C PHE A 107 7.74 -12.76 -7.47
N ILE A 108 6.87 -12.38 -6.53
CA ILE A 108 5.76 -11.45 -6.75
C ILE A 108 6.13 -10.11 -6.12
N SER A 109 6.11 -9.04 -6.93
CA SER A 109 6.29 -7.68 -6.46
C SER A 109 5.01 -7.14 -5.83
N LEU A 110 5.15 -6.28 -4.81
CA LEU A 110 4.01 -5.64 -4.13
C LEU A 110 3.03 -5.00 -5.12
N ASP A 111 3.52 -4.28 -6.14
CA ASP A 111 2.70 -3.59 -7.17
C ASP A 111 1.74 -4.50 -7.96
N MET A 112 1.97 -5.82 -7.94
CA MET A 112 1.06 -6.78 -8.58
C MET A 112 -0.19 -7.02 -7.74
N VAL A 113 -0.07 -6.92 -6.41
CA VAL A 113 -1.11 -7.26 -5.43
C VAL A 113 -1.73 -6.05 -4.74
N VAL A 114 -1.18 -4.85 -4.93
CA VAL A 114 -1.75 -3.58 -4.46
C VAL A 114 -2.25 -2.72 -5.61
N ILE A 115 -3.07 -1.71 -5.31
CA ILE A 115 -3.48 -0.68 -6.25
C ILE A 115 -2.58 0.53 -6.05
N THR A 116 -1.74 0.81 -7.05
CA THR A 116 -0.87 2.00 -7.10
C THR A 116 -1.23 2.88 -8.29
N LEU A 117 -0.90 4.17 -8.19
CA LEU A 117 -1.06 5.15 -9.26
C LEU A 117 -0.41 4.66 -10.56
N ASP A 118 0.87 4.26 -10.50
CA ASP A 118 1.60 3.68 -11.64
C ASP A 118 0.90 2.49 -12.29
N SER A 119 0.26 1.62 -11.50
CA SER A 119 -0.41 0.43 -12.00
C SER A 119 -1.68 0.75 -12.79
N ILE A 120 -2.35 1.86 -12.46
CA ILE A 120 -3.57 2.32 -13.14
C ILE A 120 -3.19 3.14 -14.37
N LEU A 121 -2.27 4.10 -14.24
CA LEU A 121 -1.87 4.99 -15.33
C LEU A 121 -1.27 4.21 -16.52
N LYS A 122 -0.46 3.17 -16.27
CA LYS A 122 0.13 2.32 -17.32
C LYS A 122 -0.89 1.58 -18.21
N LYS A 123 -2.17 1.51 -17.80
CA LYS A 123 -3.21 0.77 -18.54
C LYS A 123 -4.10 1.66 -19.40
N ASN A 124 -4.05 2.98 -19.20
CA ASN A 124 -4.95 3.93 -19.85
C ASN A 124 -4.17 5.18 -20.28
N ASP A 125 -3.64 5.14 -21.51
CA ASP A 125 -2.77 6.20 -22.04
C ASP A 125 -3.46 7.56 -22.07
N ALA A 126 -4.74 7.63 -22.49
CA ALA A 126 -5.50 8.87 -22.55
C ALA A 126 -5.74 9.49 -21.16
N PHE A 127 -6.02 8.65 -20.15
CA PHE A 127 -6.16 9.12 -18.77
C PHE A 127 -4.80 9.52 -18.18
N SER A 128 -3.73 8.80 -18.51
CA SER A 128 -2.38 9.12 -18.06
C SER A 128 -1.89 10.44 -18.62
N GLU A 129 -2.17 10.73 -19.88
CA GLU A 129 -1.81 12.00 -20.54
C GLU A 129 -2.54 13.16 -19.87
N ALA A 130 -3.86 13.06 -19.69
CA ALA A 130 -4.65 14.08 -19.01
C ALA A 130 -4.16 14.36 -17.58
N ILE A 131 -3.84 13.32 -16.81
CA ILE A 131 -3.29 13.47 -15.46
C ILE A 131 -1.91 14.14 -15.48
N SER A 132 -1.03 13.77 -16.41
CA SER A 132 0.31 14.37 -16.50
C SER A 132 0.32 15.83 -16.98
N GLU A 133 -0.69 16.25 -17.74
CA GLU A 133 -0.85 17.64 -18.16
C GLU A 133 -1.54 18.50 -17.08
N THR A 134 -2.33 17.87 -16.21
CA THR A 134 -3.09 18.55 -15.16
C THR A 134 -2.28 18.74 -13.88
N PHE A 135 -1.43 17.78 -13.53
CA PHE A 135 -0.66 17.78 -12.28
C PHE A 135 0.83 17.95 -12.59
N GLU A 136 1.40 19.11 -12.26
CA GLU A 136 2.82 19.40 -12.49
C GLU A 136 3.72 18.64 -11.52
N ASN A 137 3.23 18.33 -10.30
CA ASN A 137 4.01 17.66 -9.25
C ASN A 137 3.33 16.37 -8.75
N MET A 138 3.72 15.24 -9.34
CA MET A 138 3.16 13.93 -8.98
C MET A 138 3.47 13.48 -7.55
N GLU A 139 4.48 14.02 -6.87
CA GLU A 139 4.78 13.64 -5.48
C GLU A 139 3.92 14.40 -4.47
N GLU A 140 3.67 15.69 -4.69
CA GLU A 140 2.85 16.51 -3.79
C GLU A 140 1.35 16.25 -3.93
N GLU A 141 0.91 15.86 -5.14
CA GLU A 141 -0.51 15.70 -5.46
C GLU A 141 -0.92 14.22 -5.63
N ALA A 142 -0.04 13.29 -5.24
CA ALA A 142 -0.24 11.85 -5.37
C ALA A 142 -1.57 11.35 -4.80
N ASP A 143 -2.02 11.92 -3.68
CA ASP A 143 -3.27 11.52 -3.02
C ASP A 143 -4.50 11.82 -3.90
N ILE A 144 -4.58 13.04 -4.43
CA ILE A 144 -5.69 13.48 -5.29
C ILE A 144 -5.66 12.71 -6.62
N MET A 145 -4.47 12.54 -7.19
CA MET A 145 -4.30 11.75 -8.40
C MET A 145 -4.73 10.29 -8.19
N LEU A 146 -4.40 9.69 -7.04
CA LEU A 146 -4.83 8.34 -6.72
C LEU A 146 -6.36 8.26 -6.54
N MET A 147 -7.00 9.26 -5.91
CA MET A 147 -8.46 9.33 -5.84
C MET A 147 -9.09 9.31 -7.24
N LEU A 148 -8.59 10.14 -8.16
CA LEU A 148 -9.08 10.17 -9.55
C LEU A 148 -8.86 8.84 -10.26
N CYS A 149 -7.69 8.22 -10.07
CA CYS A 149 -7.38 6.89 -10.60
C CYS A 149 -8.37 5.83 -10.08
N LEU A 150 -8.69 5.85 -8.79
CA LEU A 150 -9.62 4.91 -8.17
C LEU A 150 -11.04 5.07 -8.70
N ILE A 151 -11.53 6.31 -8.84
CA ILE A 151 -12.84 6.60 -9.46
C ILE A 151 -12.86 6.13 -10.92
N ASN A 152 -11.75 6.34 -11.64
CA ASN A 152 -11.61 5.90 -13.02
C ASN A 152 -11.73 4.37 -13.14
N GLU A 153 -10.99 3.66 -12.30
CA GLU A 153 -10.90 2.20 -12.29
C GLU A 153 -12.16 1.52 -11.72
N LYS A 154 -12.89 2.16 -10.79
CA LYS A 154 -14.19 1.69 -10.29
C LYS A 154 -15.21 1.47 -11.42
N HIS A 155 -15.21 2.35 -12.41
CA HIS A 155 -16.13 2.28 -13.56
C HIS A 155 -15.60 1.42 -14.71
N ASN A 156 -14.38 0.88 -14.58
CA ASN A 156 -13.78 0.01 -15.56
C ASN A 156 -14.28 -1.43 -15.37
N LYS A 157 -15.17 -1.88 -16.27
CA LYS A 157 -15.75 -3.24 -16.22
C LYS A 157 -14.72 -4.36 -16.39
N ASN A 158 -13.54 -4.06 -16.93
CA ASN A 158 -12.45 -5.01 -17.12
C ASN A 158 -11.37 -4.89 -16.03
N SER A 159 -11.63 -4.14 -14.95
CA SER A 159 -10.67 -4.00 -13.87
C SER A 159 -10.44 -5.34 -13.16
N LYS A 160 -9.16 -5.63 -12.87
CA LYS A 160 -8.78 -6.74 -11.98
C LYS A 160 -9.34 -6.59 -10.56
N TRP A 161 -9.73 -5.38 -10.18
CA TRP A 161 -10.20 -5.02 -8.85
C TRP A 161 -11.71 -4.86 -8.74
N LEU A 162 -12.48 -5.17 -9.79
CA LEU A 162 -13.92 -4.95 -9.83
C LEU A 162 -14.64 -5.57 -8.62
N ASN A 163 -14.36 -6.85 -8.32
CA ASN A 163 -14.96 -7.56 -7.18
C ASN A 163 -14.65 -6.88 -5.83
N PHE A 164 -13.46 -6.32 -5.67
CA PHE A 164 -13.07 -5.60 -4.47
C PHE A 164 -13.87 -4.30 -4.36
N PHE A 165 -13.94 -3.50 -5.44
CA PHE A 165 -14.71 -2.25 -5.45
C PHE A 165 -16.21 -2.46 -5.24
N GLU A 166 -16.80 -3.52 -5.79
CA GLU A 166 -18.19 -3.88 -5.55
C GLU A 166 -18.45 -4.20 -4.07
N LYS A 167 -17.57 -5.01 -3.45
CA LYS A 167 -17.65 -5.36 -2.03
C LYS A 167 -17.54 -4.14 -1.11
N VAL A 168 -16.66 -3.19 -1.44
CA VAL A 168 -16.50 -1.95 -0.66
C VAL A 168 -17.68 -1.00 -0.88
N SER A 169 -18.15 -0.85 -2.12
CA SER A 169 -19.26 0.05 -2.45
C SER A 169 -20.59 -0.37 -1.84
N GLN A 170 -20.80 -1.67 -1.60
CA GLN A 170 -22.00 -2.17 -0.90
C GLN A 170 -22.06 -1.75 0.59
N ARG A 171 -20.97 -1.23 1.16
CA ARG A 171 -20.88 -0.84 2.56
C ARG A 171 -21.05 0.64 2.83
N ASP A 172 -20.95 1.50 1.82
CA ASP A 172 -21.07 2.95 1.99
C ASP A 172 -22.52 3.35 2.24
N ILE A 173 -22.96 3.09 3.47
CA ILE A 173 -24.12 3.73 4.08
C ILE A 173 -23.58 4.43 5.33
N THR A 174 -23.37 5.75 5.17
CA THR A 174 -23.36 6.77 6.22
C THR A 174 -22.23 6.71 7.26
N ALA A 175 -21.10 7.35 6.96
CA ALA A 175 -20.34 8.05 7.99
C ALA A 175 -20.63 9.55 7.80
N ASN A 176 -21.36 10.17 8.75
CA ASN A 176 -21.53 11.62 8.80
C ASN A 176 -20.19 12.26 9.18
N GLN A 177 -19.29 12.40 8.22
CA GLN A 177 -18.14 13.30 8.34
C GLN A 177 -18.50 14.62 7.67
N ASP A 178 -18.07 15.74 8.26
CA ASP A 178 -18.14 17.05 7.61
C ASP A 178 -17.20 17.02 6.39
N HIS A 179 -17.74 16.66 5.22
CA HIS A 179 -17.00 16.64 3.96
C HIS A 179 -16.83 18.04 3.36
N HIS A 180 -16.76 19.09 4.18
CA HIS A 180 -16.70 20.48 3.70
C HIS A 180 -15.42 20.74 2.90
N GLU A 181 -14.27 20.27 3.41
CA GLU A 181 -12.97 20.40 2.74
C GLU A 181 -12.95 19.62 1.42
N LEU A 182 -13.47 18.39 1.43
CA LEU A 182 -13.58 17.56 0.22
C LEU A 182 -14.49 18.20 -0.84
N ARG A 183 -15.55 18.88 -0.37
CA ARG A 183 -16.50 19.58 -1.23
C ARG A 183 -15.87 20.80 -1.89
N GLU A 184 -15.12 21.59 -1.13
CA GLU A 184 -14.35 22.72 -1.66
C GLU A 184 -13.34 22.24 -2.72
N LEU A 185 -12.64 21.14 -2.45
CA LEU A 185 -11.70 20.54 -3.40
C LEU A 185 -12.40 20.11 -4.70
N TYR A 186 -13.54 19.41 -4.58
CA TYR A 186 -14.35 18.97 -5.72
C TYR A 186 -14.82 20.14 -6.57
N ASP A 187 -15.44 21.14 -5.93
CA ASP A 187 -16.03 22.30 -6.62
C ASP A 187 -14.94 23.18 -7.25
N SER A 188 -13.70 23.15 -6.73
CA SER A 188 -12.55 23.85 -7.32
C SER A 188 -11.96 23.13 -8.53
N MET A 189 -11.84 21.80 -8.51
CA MET A 189 -11.05 21.06 -9.52
C MET A 189 -11.90 20.46 -10.64
N MET A 190 -13.04 19.83 -10.31
CA MET A 190 -13.80 19.03 -11.28
C MET A 190 -14.41 19.81 -12.42
N PRO A 191 -14.94 21.03 -12.23
CA PRO A 191 -15.43 21.84 -13.35
C PRO A 191 -14.33 22.14 -14.37
N GLU A 192 -13.14 22.51 -13.90
CA GLU A 192 -12.00 22.85 -14.77
C GLU A 192 -11.50 21.63 -15.54
N PHE A 193 -11.41 20.46 -14.88
CA PHE A 193 -10.93 19.23 -15.53
C PHE A 193 -11.93 18.68 -16.55
N ALA A 194 -13.23 18.78 -16.25
CA ALA A 194 -14.28 18.39 -17.18
C ALA A 194 -14.36 19.30 -18.40
N GLU A 195 -13.98 20.59 -18.27
CA GLU A 195 -13.89 21.52 -19.39
C GLU A 195 -12.65 21.25 -20.24
N ALA A 196 -11.49 20.98 -19.62
CA ALA A 196 -10.23 20.71 -20.31
C ALA A 196 -10.20 19.33 -21.00
N TYR A 197 -10.69 18.28 -20.34
CA TYR A 197 -10.67 16.90 -20.84
C TYR A 197 -12.04 16.22 -20.67
N PRO A 198 -13.08 16.65 -21.43
CA PRO A 198 -14.45 16.16 -21.29
C PRO A 198 -14.60 14.66 -21.57
N ASP A 199 -13.76 14.11 -22.45
CA ASP A 199 -13.77 12.68 -22.80
C ASP A 199 -13.21 11.78 -21.67
N VAL A 200 -12.43 12.38 -20.75
CA VAL A 200 -11.74 11.68 -19.67
C VAL A 200 -12.47 11.90 -18.33
N PHE A 201 -12.75 13.16 -18.00
CA PHE A 201 -13.41 13.58 -16.76
C PHE A 201 -14.89 13.89 -16.98
N ASN A 202 -15.69 12.83 -17.19
CA ASN A 202 -17.14 12.96 -17.27
C ASN A 202 -17.74 13.16 -15.86
N LEU A 203 -18.52 14.23 -15.66
CA LEU A 203 -19.19 14.55 -14.38
C LEU A 203 -20.21 13.49 -13.91
N GLU A 204 -20.75 12.67 -14.81
CA GLU A 204 -21.58 11.52 -14.42
C GLU A 204 -20.76 10.43 -13.71
N LYS A 205 -19.48 10.35 -14.04
CA LYS A 205 -18.52 9.37 -13.50
C LYS A 205 -17.76 9.92 -12.30
N PHE A 206 -17.35 11.18 -12.37
CA PHE A 206 -16.63 11.91 -11.34
C PHE A 206 -17.59 12.83 -10.58
N ASP A 207 -18.58 12.21 -9.94
CA ASP A 207 -19.51 12.92 -9.07
C ASP A 207 -18.94 13.05 -7.65
N PHE A 208 -19.54 13.93 -6.85
CA PHE A 208 -19.10 14.15 -5.47
C PHE A 208 -19.19 12.87 -4.60
N GLN A 209 -20.16 11.99 -4.88
CA GLN A 209 -20.27 10.72 -4.17
C GLN A 209 -19.10 9.77 -4.48
N SER A 210 -18.60 9.77 -5.71
CA SER A 210 -17.40 9.02 -6.09
C SER A 210 -16.15 9.55 -5.41
N PHE A 211 -16.09 10.86 -5.15
CA PHE A 211 -15.01 11.46 -4.35
C PHE A 211 -15.05 11.01 -2.89
N ILE A 212 -16.22 11.07 -2.25
CA ILE A 212 -16.38 10.57 -0.86
C ILE A 212 -15.99 9.09 -0.78
N TRP A 213 -16.42 8.28 -1.76
CA TRP A 213 -16.05 6.88 -1.84
C TRP A 213 -14.53 6.67 -1.95
N ALA A 214 -13.86 7.46 -2.80
CA ALA A 214 -12.41 7.35 -3.00
C ALA A 214 -11.63 7.76 -1.73
N ASP A 215 -12.07 8.83 -1.05
CA ASP A 215 -11.49 9.27 0.22
C ASP A 215 -11.67 8.22 1.33
N ASN A 216 -12.89 7.68 1.48
CA ASN A 216 -13.15 6.58 2.41
C ASN A 216 -12.28 5.36 2.11
N LEU A 217 -12.09 5.03 0.84
CA LEU A 217 -11.26 3.91 0.43
C LEU A 217 -9.77 4.17 0.74
N MET A 218 -9.27 5.38 0.48
CA MET A 218 -7.91 5.76 0.85
C MET A 218 -7.69 5.71 2.36
N ASN A 219 -8.58 6.31 3.16
CA ASN A 219 -8.44 6.35 4.62
C ASN A 219 -8.45 4.94 5.25
N ASN A 220 -9.24 4.02 4.69
CA ASN A 220 -9.41 2.68 5.27
C ASN A 220 -8.39 1.65 4.76
N TYR A 221 -7.87 1.80 3.55
CA TYR A 221 -7.11 0.75 2.86
C TYR A 221 -5.70 1.15 2.41
N SER A 222 -5.30 2.42 2.56
CA SER A 222 -3.98 2.90 2.16
C SER A 222 -2.85 2.46 3.12
N ILE A 223 -1.65 2.30 2.55
CA ILE A 223 -0.39 2.30 3.30
C ILE A 223 0.40 3.55 2.91
N ASP A 224 1.02 4.22 3.89
CA ASP A 224 1.62 5.56 3.68
C ASP A 224 2.92 5.55 2.87
N ASN A 225 3.59 4.39 2.74
CA ASN A 225 4.86 4.29 2.03
C ASN A 225 5.09 2.88 1.45
N PRO A 226 4.92 2.67 0.12
CA PRO A 226 4.44 3.63 -0.88
C PRO A 226 2.92 3.86 -0.75
N LEU A 227 2.41 5.04 -1.19
CA LEU A 227 0.97 5.30 -1.27
C LEU A 227 0.30 4.24 -2.17
N ALA A 228 -0.34 3.28 -1.54
CA ALA A 228 -0.95 2.14 -2.21
C ALA A 228 -2.17 1.64 -1.45
N ILE A 229 -3.20 1.23 -2.18
CA ILE A 229 -4.36 0.56 -1.59
C ILE A 229 -4.07 -0.94 -1.50
N VAL A 230 -4.22 -1.48 -0.30
CA VAL A 230 -4.11 -2.92 -0.06
C VAL A 230 -5.52 -3.53 -0.07
N PRO A 231 -5.91 -4.27 -1.12
CA PRO A 231 -7.24 -4.84 -1.22
C PRO A 231 -7.40 -6.04 -0.27
N LEU A 232 -8.25 -5.87 0.76
CA LEU A 232 -8.98 -6.94 1.50
C LEU A 232 -8.19 -8.18 1.91
#